data_AF-A0A1R3XQ23-F1
#
_entry.id   AF-A0A1R3XQ23-F1
#
_cell.length_a   1.000
_cell.length_b   1.000
_cell.length_c   1.000
_cell.angle_alpha   90.00
_cell.angle_beta   90.00
_cell.angle_gamma   90.00
#
_symmetry.space_group_name_H-M   'P 1'
#
loop_
_entity.id
_entity.type
_entity.pdbx_description
1 polymer ?
#
loop_
_entity_poly.entity_id
_entity_poly.type
_entity_poly.pdbx_seq_one_letter_code
_entity_poly.pdbx_strand_id
1 'polypeptide(L)'
;MDLFNSIFHYFTDRTRKLPAKIILVLLLGAIVLLADNLLSFSYYYNNARKIEQAKALSEILQDTSLTKHEKAELFTLRRNIIKHATWKDYTWAFFSNIHFSNSKKQILDETSPNASIATRSYFWHFISSSWLIVFAIIAVPFAAYFDKTVSLGLGLTILIVFEPTLLGLAWLLAKTFSYIPIILGNSSYNYLLNALLCGILFIVPAQVWIYYERKKKIRELLKTLN
;
A
#
# COMPACT_ATOMS: atom_id res chain seq x y z
N MET A 1 14.93 8.12 31.92
CA MET A 1 16.28 8.34 31.35
C MET A 1 16.88 7.05 30.79
N ASP A 2 16.74 5.92 31.50
CA ASP A 2 17.39 4.65 31.12
C ASP A 2 16.92 4.07 29.79
N LEU A 3 15.63 4.23 29.45
CA LEU A 3 15.07 3.73 28.20
C LEU A 3 15.61 4.47 26.98
N PHE A 4 15.73 5.80 27.05
CA PHE A 4 16.35 6.61 26.00
C PHE A 4 17.84 6.31 25.85
N ASN A 5 18.57 6.16 26.95
CA ASN A 5 19.98 5.78 26.93
C ASN A 5 20.18 4.39 26.31
N SER A 6 19.30 3.45 26.61
CA SER A 6 19.35 2.09 26.04
C SER A 6 19.08 2.08 24.54
N ILE A 7 18.08 2.85 24.07
CA ILE A 7 17.79 3.01 22.64
C ILE A 7 18.98 3.68 21.93
N PHE A 8 19.51 4.77 22.50
CA PHE A 8 20.65 5.47 21.92
C PHE A 8 21.89 4.57 21.82
N HIS A 9 22.19 3.84 22.89
CA HIS A 9 23.28 2.86 22.91
C HIS A 9 23.09 1.76 21.86
N TYR A 10 21.85 1.29 21.67
CA TYR A 10 21.55 0.31 20.62
C TYR A 10 21.83 0.84 19.21
N PHE A 11 21.59 2.12 18.95
CA PHE A 11 21.89 2.76 17.67
C PHE A 11 23.37 3.05 17.46
N THR A 12 24.12 3.40 18.51
CA THR A 12 25.55 3.71 18.43
C THR A 12 26.46 2.48 18.47
N ASP A 13 25.96 1.34 18.95
CA ASP A 13 26.70 0.07 18.99
C ASP A 13 27.07 -0.41 17.58
N ARG A 14 28.38 -0.47 17.27
CA ARG A 14 28.91 -0.90 15.97
C ARG A 14 28.84 -2.42 15.77
N THR A 15 28.62 -3.21 16.82
CA THR A 15 28.52 -4.67 16.72
C THR A 15 27.18 -5.13 16.15
N ARG A 16 26.17 -4.26 16.15
CA ARG A 16 24.82 -4.56 15.65
C ARG A 16 24.70 -4.31 14.16
N LYS A 17 24.20 -5.31 13.43
CA LYS A 17 23.96 -5.22 11.98
C LYS A 17 22.92 -4.14 11.66
N LEU A 18 23.15 -3.39 10.57
CA LEU A 18 22.26 -2.32 10.10
C LEU A 18 20.77 -2.72 9.99
N PRO A 19 20.41 -3.92 9.48
CA PRO A 19 19.00 -4.33 9.39
C PRO A 19 18.29 -4.36 10.75
N ALA A 20 18.97 -4.79 11.82
CA ALA A 20 18.38 -4.85 13.16
C ALA A 20 18.11 -3.45 13.75
N LYS A 21 18.91 -2.45 13.35
CA LYS A 21 18.68 -1.04 13.73
C LYS A 21 17.48 -0.47 12.98
N ILE A 22 17.38 -0.73 11.69
CA ILE A 22 16.24 -0.30 10.87
C ILE A 22 14.93 -0.89 11.41
N ILE A 23 14.91 -2.17 11.73
CA ILE A 23 13.73 -2.84 12.32
C ILE A 23 13.29 -2.15 13.62
N LEU A 24 14.24 -1.78 14.50
CA LEU A 24 13.89 -1.09 15.74
C LEU A 24 13.27 0.29 15.47
N VAL A 25 13.80 1.06 14.51
CA VAL A 25 13.22 2.36 14.12
C VAL A 25 11.79 2.16 13.61
N LEU A 26 11.58 1.18 12.72
CA LEU A 26 10.27 0.88 12.16
C LEU A 26 9.29 0.46 13.26
N LEU A 27 9.74 -0.37 14.21
CA LEU A 27 8.92 -0.84 15.32
C LEU A 27 8.53 0.31 16.27
N LEU A 28 9.49 1.18 16.63
CA LEU A 28 9.19 2.36 17.44
C LEU A 28 8.24 3.32 16.71
N GLY A 29 8.44 3.55 15.42
CA GLY A 29 7.53 4.33 14.58
C GLY A 29 6.12 3.73 14.53
N ALA A 30 6.01 2.41 14.36
CA ALA A 30 4.74 1.70 14.35
C ALA A 30 4.01 1.80 15.70
N ILE A 31 4.73 1.70 16.83
CA ILE A 31 4.14 1.87 18.16
C ILE A 31 3.59 3.29 18.33
N VAL A 32 4.33 4.31 17.90
CA VAL A 32 3.87 5.72 17.97
C VAL A 32 2.62 5.91 17.11
N LEU A 33 2.60 5.38 15.88
CA LEU A 33 1.43 5.45 15.00
C LEU A 33 0.22 4.72 15.58
N LEU A 34 0.43 3.53 16.16
CA LEU A 34 -0.63 2.77 16.81
C LEU A 34 -1.18 3.49 18.03
N ALA A 35 -0.31 4.04 18.88
CA ALA A 35 -0.72 4.81 20.04
C ALA A 35 -1.52 6.05 19.63
N ASP A 36 -1.07 6.77 18.59
CA ASP A 36 -1.79 7.93 18.06
C ASP A 36 -3.16 7.57 17.50
N ASN A 37 -3.27 6.44 16.78
CA ASN A 37 -4.54 5.99 16.22
C ASN A 37 -5.50 5.47 17.31
N LEU A 38 -4.99 4.68 18.26
CA LEU A 38 -5.77 4.11 19.36
C LEU A 38 -6.34 5.19 20.28
N LEU A 39 -5.51 6.19 20.62
CA LEU A 39 -5.93 7.31 21.47
C LEU A 39 -6.57 8.45 20.67
N SER A 40 -6.51 8.39 19.33
CA SER A 40 -6.93 9.47 18.42
C SER A 40 -6.35 10.84 18.81
N PHE A 41 -5.15 10.85 19.39
CA PHE A 41 -4.57 12.05 20.02
C PHE A 41 -4.40 13.19 19.02
N SER A 42 -3.76 12.92 17.87
CA SER A 42 -3.60 13.92 16.81
C SER A 42 -4.93 14.50 16.33
N TYR A 43 -5.98 13.67 16.22
CA TYR A 43 -7.28 14.12 15.75
C TYR A 43 -7.89 15.13 16.72
N TYR A 44 -7.98 14.79 18.00
CA TYR A 44 -8.55 15.67 19.01
C TYR A 44 -7.72 16.92 19.22
N TYR A 45 -6.39 16.80 19.26
CA TYR A 45 -5.51 17.95 19.40
C TYR A 45 -5.65 18.94 18.24
N ASN A 46 -5.64 18.45 17.00
CA ASN A 46 -5.76 19.31 15.81
C ASN A 46 -7.14 19.98 15.73
N ASN A 47 -8.22 19.25 16.04
CA ASN A 47 -9.55 19.82 16.00
C ASN A 47 -9.79 20.84 17.12
N ALA A 48 -9.29 20.58 18.34
CA ALA A 48 -9.35 21.53 19.43
C ALA A 48 -8.63 22.84 19.06
N ARG A 49 -7.43 22.76 18.47
CA ARG A 49 -6.69 23.94 18.01
C ARG A 49 -7.41 24.70 16.90
N LYS A 50 -8.01 24.00 15.93
CA LYS A 50 -8.84 24.64 14.89
C LYS A 50 -10.03 25.39 15.49
N ILE A 51 -10.71 24.79 16.46
CA ILE A 51 -11.86 25.40 17.15
C ILE A 51 -11.42 26.64 17.93
N GLU A 52 -10.32 26.55 18.67
CA GLU A 52 -9.74 27.66 19.44
C GLU A 52 -9.38 28.85 18.53
N GLN A 53 -8.66 28.59 17.44
CA GLN A 53 -8.31 29.63 16.45
C GLN A 53 -9.54 30.21 15.76
N ALA A 54 -10.52 29.38 15.39
CA ALA A 54 -11.77 29.84 14.78
C ALA A 54 -12.61 30.69 15.74
N LYS A 55 -12.57 30.38 17.05
CA LYS A 55 -13.21 31.17 18.10
C LYS A 55 -12.55 32.54 18.23
N ALA A 56 -11.23 32.58 18.37
CA ALA A 56 -10.46 33.84 18.43
C ALA A 56 -10.73 34.73 17.21
N LEU A 57 -10.76 34.17 16.00
CA LEU A 57 -11.10 34.91 14.79
C LEU A 57 -12.55 35.40 14.78
N SER A 58 -13.47 34.64 15.35
CA SER A 58 -14.88 35.04 15.43
C SER A 58 -15.10 36.17 16.44
N GLU A 59 -14.28 36.25 17.49
CA GLU A 59 -14.25 37.38 18.43
C GLU A 59 -13.71 38.64 17.74
N ILE A 60 -12.57 38.54 17.01
CA ILE A 60 -12.01 39.67 16.25
C ILE A 60 -13.00 40.19 15.20
N LEU A 61 -13.73 39.31 14.52
CA LEU A 61 -14.72 39.69 13.50
C LEU A 61 -15.90 40.53 14.03
N GLN A 62 -16.13 40.56 15.35
CA GLN A 62 -17.15 41.39 15.98
C GLN A 62 -16.74 42.86 16.11
N ASP A 63 -15.45 43.18 15.90
CA ASP A 63 -14.95 44.54 16.01
C ASP A 63 -15.54 45.45 14.90
N THR A 64 -16.06 46.60 15.32
CA THR A 64 -16.64 47.63 14.44
C THR A 64 -15.59 48.51 13.78
N SER A 65 -14.36 48.52 14.28
CA SER A 65 -13.23 49.29 13.74
C SER A 65 -12.61 48.68 12.47
N LEU A 66 -12.87 47.39 12.22
CA LEU A 66 -12.35 46.67 11.06
C LEU A 66 -12.98 47.15 9.76
N THR A 67 -12.13 47.39 8.76
CA THR A 67 -12.54 47.68 7.40
C THR A 67 -13.21 46.48 6.75
N LYS A 68 -14.01 46.73 5.69
CA LYS A 68 -14.66 45.67 4.91
C LYS A 68 -13.65 44.66 4.32
N HIS A 69 -12.46 45.15 3.94
CA HIS A 69 -11.39 44.32 3.40
C HIS A 69 -10.81 43.37 4.45
N GLU A 70 -10.45 43.90 5.63
CA GLU A 70 -9.91 43.09 6.73
C GLU A 70 -10.90 42.02 7.20
N LYS A 71 -12.20 42.35 7.26
CA LYS A 71 -13.24 41.36 7.57
C LYS A 71 -13.26 40.22 6.54
N ALA A 72 -13.14 40.53 5.25
CA ALA A 72 -13.12 39.52 4.19
C ALA A 72 -11.88 38.60 4.28
N GLU A 73 -10.71 39.15 4.60
CA GLU A 73 -9.49 38.36 4.83
C GLU A 73 -9.63 37.46 6.05
N LEU A 74 -10.15 37.97 7.18
CA LEU A 74 -10.38 37.19 8.39
C LEU A 74 -11.40 36.06 8.18
N PHE A 75 -12.47 36.29 7.41
CA PHE A 75 -13.39 35.23 7.01
C PHE A 75 -12.71 34.15 6.16
N THR A 76 -11.83 34.56 5.25
CA THR A 76 -11.06 33.63 4.41
C THR A 76 -10.09 32.80 5.26
N LEU A 77 -9.38 33.44 6.19
CA LEU A 77 -8.46 32.77 7.11
C LEU A 77 -9.19 31.76 8.00
N ARG A 78 -10.31 32.15 8.60
CA ARG A 78 -11.15 31.26 9.42
C ARG A 78 -11.59 30.03 8.63
N ARG A 79 -12.04 30.24 7.39
CA ARG A 79 -12.44 29.14 6.49
C ARG A 79 -11.27 28.22 6.17
N ASN A 80 -10.08 28.78 5.94
CA ASN A 80 -8.89 28.00 5.62
C ASN A 80 -8.44 27.14 6.80
N ILE A 81 -8.48 27.66 8.03
CA ILE A 81 -8.15 26.90 9.25
C ILE A 81 -9.09 25.71 9.44
N ILE A 82 -10.40 25.93 9.30
CA ILE A 82 -11.41 24.86 9.45
C ILE A 82 -11.22 23.78 8.38
N LYS A 83 -11.00 24.19 7.12
CA LYS A 83 -10.85 23.28 5.99
C LYS A 83 -9.47 22.64 5.86
N HIS A 84 -8.50 23.07 6.65
CA HIS A 84 -7.13 22.57 6.53
C HIS A 84 -7.07 21.06 6.77
N ALA A 85 -6.72 20.30 5.74
CA ALA A 85 -6.53 18.86 5.82
C ALA A 85 -5.07 18.57 6.16
N THR A 86 -4.84 17.63 7.09
CA THR A 86 -3.52 17.16 7.45
C THR A 86 -3.01 16.13 6.44
N TRP A 87 -1.72 15.83 6.46
CA TRP A 87 -1.15 14.76 5.63
C TRP A 87 -1.81 13.39 5.93
N LYS A 88 -2.29 13.17 7.16
CA LYS A 88 -3.07 11.97 7.52
C LYS A 88 -4.39 11.93 6.79
N ASP A 89 -5.08 13.07 6.69
CA ASP A 89 -6.34 13.17 5.95
C ASP A 89 -6.12 12.94 4.45
N TYR A 90 -5.04 13.49 3.88
CA TYR A 90 -4.70 13.26 2.47
C TYR A 90 -4.30 11.81 2.18
N THR A 91 -3.49 11.20 3.05
CA THR A 91 -3.08 9.79 2.90
C THR A 91 -4.26 8.86 3.09
N TRP A 92 -5.09 9.08 4.11
CA TRP A 92 -6.33 8.33 4.30
C TRP A 92 -7.27 8.50 3.12
N ALA A 93 -7.49 9.73 2.64
CA ALA A 93 -8.30 9.98 1.45
C ALA A 93 -7.72 9.27 0.22
N PHE A 94 -6.40 9.26 0.04
CA PHE A 94 -5.76 8.53 -1.04
C PHE A 94 -6.03 7.02 -0.93
N PHE A 95 -5.84 6.42 0.25
CA PHE A 95 -6.09 5.00 0.47
C PHE A 95 -7.58 4.63 0.41
N SER A 96 -8.48 5.47 0.91
CA SER A 96 -9.93 5.25 0.83
C SER A 96 -10.44 5.42 -0.60
N ASN A 97 -9.82 6.32 -1.38
CA ASN A 97 -10.10 6.51 -2.80
C ASN A 97 -9.42 5.46 -3.69
N ILE A 98 -8.50 4.65 -3.15
CA ILE A 98 -8.16 3.34 -3.71
C ILE A 98 -9.34 2.40 -3.42
N HIS A 99 -10.51 2.78 -3.92
CA HIS A 99 -11.68 1.92 -3.95
C HIS A 99 -11.40 0.84 -4.99
N PHE A 100 -11.34 -0.41 -4.52
CA PHE A 100 -11.39 -1.62 -5.36
C PHE A 100 -12.81 -1.84 -5.92
N SER A 101 -13.40 -0.79 -6.49
CA SER A 101 -14.78 -0.77 -6.96
C SER A 101 -14.86 -1.25 -8.41
N ASN A 102 -15.77 -2.19 -8.66
CA ASN A 102 -16.12 -2.68 -9.99
C ASN A 102 -16.60 -1.51 -10.86
N SER A 103 -15.84 -1.26 -11.94
CA SER A 103 -16.21 -0.41 -13.08
C SER A 103 -16.82 0.96 -12.75
N LYS A 104 -16.07 2.02 -13.09
CA LYS A 104 -16.73 3.20 -13.67
C LYS A 104 -17.69 2.68 -14.74
N LYS A 105 -18.99 2.85 -14.53
CA LYS A 105 -19.96 2.82 -15.64
C LYS A 105 -19.41 3.76 -16.69
N GLN A 106 -18.94 3.20 -17.80
CA GLN A 106 -18.70 3.99 -18.99
C GLN A 106 -20.11 4.43 -19.40
N ILE A 107 -20.42 5.70 -19.13
CA ILE A 107 -21.63 6.35 -19.65
C ILE A 107 -21.37 6.44 -21.16
N LEU A 108 -21.79 5.40 -21.88
CA LEU A 108 -22.03 5.44 -23.30
C LEU A 108 -23.53 5.67 -23.45
N ASP A 109 -23.86 6.62 -24.31
CA ASP A 109 -25.18 7.18 -24.52
C ASP A 109 -26.30 6.13 -24.53
N GLU A 110 -27.38 6.47 -23.83
CA GLU A 110 -28.62 5.73 -23.74
C GLU A 110 -29.29 5.63 -25.13
N THR A 111 -28.93 4.61 -25.92
CA THR A 111 -29.72 4.21 -27.10
C THR A 111 -29.61 2.71 -27.37
N SER A 112 -29.82 1.87 -26.36
CA SER A 112 -30.34 0.50 -26.57
C SER A 112 -30.78 -0.13 -25.24
N PRO A 113 -32.06 -0.51 -25.06
CA PRO A 113 -32.55 -1.08 -23.81
C PRO A 113 -32.10 -2.53 -23.56
N ASN A 114 -31.30 -3.14 -24.44
CA ASN A 114 -30.89 -4.56 -24.33
C ASN A 114 -29.38 -4.83 -24.45
N ALA A 115 -28.52 -3.81 -24.47
CA ALA A 115 -27.07 -4.03 -24.44
C ALA A 115 -26.61 -4.22 -22.98
N SER A 116 -26.56 -5.48 -22.51
CA SER A 116 -25.89 -5.79 -21.25
C SER A 116 -24.40 -5.44 -21.38
N ILE A 117 -23.99 -4.29 -20.86
CA ILE A 117 -22.58 -3.92 -20.81
C ILE A 117 -21.88 -4.96 -19.94
N ALA A 118 -21.04 -5.79 -20.55
CA ALA A 118 -20.26 -6.78 -19.83
C ALA A 118 -19.39 -6.06 -18.79
N THR A 119 -19.69 -6.27 -17.51
CA THR A 119 -18.90 -5.69 -16.41
C THR A 119 -17.87 -6.70 -15.94
N ARG A 120 -16.69 -6.21 -15.55
CA ARG A 120 -15.63 -7.03 -14.99
C ARG A 120 -15.66 -6.93 -13.48
N SER A 121 -15.65 -8.09 -12.81
CA SER A 121 -15.38 -8.16 -11.38
C SER A 121 -13.90 -7.92 -11.14
N TYR A 122 -13.59 -6.86 -10.40
CA TYR A 122 -12.26 -6.50 -9.96
C TYR A 122 -11.63 -7.60 -9.10
N PHE A 123 -12.40 -8.23 -8.22
CA PHE A 123 -11.89 -9.33 -7.38
C PHE A 123 -11.35 -10.49 -8.23
N TRP A 124 -12.17 -10.96 -9.17
CA TRP A 124 -11.77 -12.04 -10.08
C TRP A 124 -10.65 -11.61 -11.02
N HIS A 125 -10.68 -10.34 -11.48
CA HIS A 125 -9.60 -9.77 -12.28
C HIS A 125 -8.28 -9.72 -11.50
N PHE A 126 -8.29 -9.29 -10.24
CA PHE A 126 -7.11 -9.20 -9.38
C PHE A 126 -6.53 -10.59 -9.14
N ILE A 127 -7.37 -11.54 -8.72
CA ILE A 127 -6.94 -12.94 -8.50
C ILE A 127 -6.40 -13.53 -9.78
N SER A 128 -7.16 -13.49 -10.88
CA SER A 128 -6.72 -14.11 -12.13
C SER A 128 -5.43 -13.50 -12.66
N SER A 129 -5.24 -12.20 -12.50
CA SER A 129 -4.05 -11.51 -12.99
C SER A 129 -2.81 -11.74 -12.15
N SER A 130 -2.95 -12.17 -10.89
CA SER A 130 -1.83 -12.23 -9.94
C SER A 130 -1.82 -13.48 -9.06
N TRP A 131 -2.50 -14.55 -9.49
CA TRP A 131 -2.77 -15.72 -8.65
C TRP A 131 -1.52 -16.38 -8.04
N LEU A 132 -0.39 -16.38 -8.74
CA LEU A 132 0.89 -16.88 -8.21
C LEU A 132 1.42 -16.01 -7.06
N ILE A 133 1.29 -14.69 -7.18
CA ILE A 133 1.72 -13.74 -6.15
C ILE A 133 0.75 -13.80 -4.97
N VAL A 134 -0.55 -13.89 -5.23
CA VAL A 134 -1.58 -14.09 -4.19
C VAL A 134 -1.30 -15.37 -3.41
N PHE A 135 -0.94 -16.46 -4.09
CA PHE A 135 -0.54 -17.69 -3.43
C PHE A 135 0.72 -17.49 -2.57
N ALA A 136 1.72 -16.74 -3.06
CA ALA A 136 2.92 -16.41 -2.28
C ALA A 136 2.60 -15.57 -1.03
N ILE A 137 1.75 -14.54 -1.14
CA ILE A 137 1.28 -13.70 -0.03
C ILE A 137 0.65 -14.55 1.08
N ILE A 138 -0.05 -15.62 0.72
CA ILE A 138 -0.65 -16.53 1.70
C ILE A 138 0.39 -17.54 2.21
N ALA A 139 1.20 -18.13 1.33
CA ALA A 139 2.10 -19.22 1.69
C ALA A 139 3.32 -18.77 2.50
N VAL A 140 3.89 -17.61 2.19
CA VAL A 140 5.13 -17.10 2.81
C VAL A 140 4.99 -16.83 4.32
N PRO A 141 3.95 -16.15 4.83
CA PRO A 141 3.83 -15.91 6.27
C PRO A 141 3.55 -17.20 7.03
N PHE A 142 2.79 -18.13 6.42
CA PHE A 142 2.60 -19.47 6.98
C PHE A 142 3.92 -20.23 7.06
N ALA A 143 4.70 -20.28 5.97
CA ALA A 143 6.00 -20.93 5.96
C ALA A 143 6.95 -20.32 6.99
N ALA A 144 7.00 -18.98 7.08
CA ALA A 144 7.84 -18.28 8.05
C ALA A 144 7.42 -18.53 9.51
N TYR A 145 6.13 -18.72 9.77
CA TYR A 145 5.61 -19.01 11.10
C TYR A 145 5.90 -20.44 11.56
N PHE A 146 5.79 -21.42 10.65
CA PHE A 146 6.00 -22.83 10.97
C PHE A 146 7.46 -23.27 10.94
N ASP A 147 8.33 -22.53 10.23
CA ASP A 147 9.74 -22.81 10.18
C ASP A 147 10.46 -22.31 11.46
N LYS A 148 10.84 -23.26 12.32
CA LYS A 148 11.57 -22.97 13.58
C LYS A 148 12.96 -22.38 13.37
N THR A 149 13.49 -22.40 12.15
CA THR A 149 14.80 -21.81 11.82
C THR A 149 14.70 -20.29 11.57
N VAL A 150 13.50 -19.77 11.33
CA VAL A 150 13.26 -18.36 11.06
C VAL A 150 13.34 -17.57 12.37
N SER A 151 14.36 -16.72 12.49
CA SER A 151 14.44 -15.78 13.60
C SER A 151 13.27 -14.79 13.59
N LEU A 152 12.82 -14.35 14.76
CA LEU A 152 11.72 -13.38 14.90
C LEU A 152 11.95 -12.10 14.07
N GLY A 153 13.19 -11.61 14.01
CA GLY A 153 13.54 -10.43 13.20
C GLY A 153 13.38 -10.65 11.70
N LEU A 154 13.65 -11.86 11.21
CA LEU A 154 13.40 -12.22 9.81
C LEU A 154 11.89 -12.34 9.54
N GLY A 155 11.13 -12.95 10.46
CA GLY A 155 9.67 -13.01 10.35
C GLY A 155 9.01 -11.63 10.30
N LEU A 156 9.45 -10.68 11.13
CA LEU A 156 8.99 -9.29 11.06
C LEU A 156 9.37 -8.61 9.75
N THR A 157 10.58 -8.85 9.24
CA THR A 157 11.01 -8.33 7.93
C THR A 157 10.11 -8.84 6.81
N ILE A 158 9.76 -10.13 6.84
CA ILE A 158 8.85 -10.73 5.87
C ILE A 158 7.49 -10.00 5.91
N LEU A 159 6.90 -9.85 7.09
CA LEU A 159 5.58 -9.22 7.23
C LEU A 159 5.55 -7.72 6.91
N ILE A 160 6.59 -6.97 7.28
CA ILE A 160 6.58 -5.50 7.18
C ILE A 160 7.13 -5.01 5.83
N VAL A 161 8.05 -5.77 5.21
CA VAL A 161 8.74 -5.35 3.99
C VAL A 161 8.35 -6.22 2.82
N PHE A 162 8.45 -7.54 2.96
CA PHE A 162 8.27 -8.45 1.84
C PHE A 162 6.80 -8.56 1.42
N GLU A 163 5.88 -8.72 2.36
CA GLU A 163 4.45 -8.84 2.08
C GLU A 163 3.85 -7.60 1.39
N PRO A 164 4.05 -6.35 1.87
CA PRO A 164 3.60 -5.17 1.14
C PRO A 164 4.21 -5.05 -0.25
N THR A 165 5.45 -5.51 -0.44
CA THR A 165 6.10 -5.52 -1.75
C THR A 165 5.39 -6.49 -2.70
N LEU A 166 5.06 -7.70 -2.24
CA LEU A 166 4.29 -8.67 -3.02
C LEU A 166 2.90 -8.15 -3.36
N LEU A 167 2.20 -7.54 -2.40
CA LEU A 167 0.89 -6.93 -2.63
C LEU A 167 0.97 -5.82 -3.70
N GLY A 168 1.99 -4.96 -3.62
CA GLY A 168 2.26 -3.92 -4.63
C GLY A 168 2.51 -4.50 -6.02
N LEU A 169 3.29 -5.58 -6.13
CA LEU A 169 3.52 -6.29 -7.38
C LEU A 169 2.24 -6.93 -7.94
N ALA A 170 1.43 -7.56 -7.09
CA ALA A 170 0.13 -8.12 -7.49
C ALA A 170 -0.80 -7.03 -8.04
N TRP A 171 -0.85 -5.88 -7.37
CA TRP A 171 -1.62 -4.72 -7.83
C TRP A 171 -1.13 -4.17 -9.16
N LEU A 172 0.19 -4.01 -9.34
CA LEU A 172 0.77 -3.57 -10.62
C LEU A 172 0.43 -4.53 -11.75
N LEU A 173 0.50 -5.83 -11.51
CA LEU A 173 0.17 -6.85 -12.51
C LEU A 173 -1.32 -6.82 -12.88
N ALA A 174 -2.20 -6.73 -11.88
CA ALA A 174 -3.63 -6.54 -12.10
C ALA A 174 -3.91 -5.24 -12.88
N LYS A 175 -3.18 -4.15 -12.60
CA LYS A 175 -3.31 -2.89 -13.35
C LYS A 175 -2.88 -3.07 -14.80
N THR A 176 -1.76 -3.73 -15.06
CA THR A 176 -1.28 -4.01 -16.43
C THR A 176 -2.30 -4.83 -17.22
N PHE A 177 -2.87 -5.89 -16.63
CA PHE A 177 -3.87 -6.71 -17.31
C PHE A 177 -5.25 -6.03 -17.41
N SER A 178 -5.48 -4.93 -16.69
CA SER A 178 -6.72 -4.15 -16.84
C SER A 178 -6.82 -3.47 -18.21
N TYR A 179 -5.69 -3.25 -18.89
CA TYR A 179 -5.66 -2.70 -20.25
C TYR A 179 -6.11 -3.69 -21.32
N ILE A 180 -6.24 -4.98 -21.00
CA ILE A 180 -6.80 -5.98 -21.93
C ILE A 180 -8.31 -5.71 -22.04
N PRO A 181 -8.84 -5.35 -23.22
CA PRO A 181 -10.26 -5.11 -23.40
C PRO A 181 -11.08 -6.38 -23.17
N ILE A 182 -12.37 -6.25 -22.85
CA ILE A 182 -13.24 -7.41 -22.63
C ILE A 182 -13.40 -8.16 -23.96
N ILE A 183 -13.02 -9.43 -23.97
CA ILE A 183 -13.01 -10.29 -25.15
C ILE A 183 -14.41 -10.89 -25.29
N LEU A 184 -15.02 -10.75 -26.48
CA LEU A 184 -16.32 -11.34 -26.81
C LEU A 184 -17.46 -10.99 -25.83
N GLY A 185 -17.38 -9.84 -25.15
CA GLY A 185 -18.38 -9.44 -24.15
C GLY A 185 -18.47 -10.36 -22.93
N ASN A 186 -17.49 -11.23 -22.68
CA ASN A 186 -17.51 -12.14 -21.53
C ASN A 186 -16.23 -12.00 -20.69
N SER A 187 -16.39 -11.47 -19.48
CA SER A 187 -15.30 -11.25 -18.52
C SER A 187 -14.59 -12.54 -18.08
N SER A 188 -15.23 -13.70 -18.21
CA SER A 188 -14.62 -14.99 -17.84
C SER A 188 -13.45 -15.37 -18.75
N TYR A 189 -13.53 -15.04 -20.04
CA TYR A 189 -12.43 -15.25 -20.98
C TYR A 189 -11.23 -14.38 -20.62
N ASN A 190 -11.48 -13.15 -20.18
CA ASN A 190 -10.42 -12.28 -19.68
C ASN A 190 -9.77 -12.85 -18.42
N TYR A 191 -10.53 -13.42 -17.47
CA TYR A 191 -9.92 -14.04 -16.29
C TYR A 191 -9.06 -15.23 -16.65
N LEU A 192 -9.55 -16.11 -17.54
CA LEU A 192 -8.75 -17.25 -18.02
C LEU A 192 -7.48 -16.78 -18.73
N LEU A 193 -7.59 -15.80 -19.63
CA LEU A 193 -6.45 -15.23 -20.32
C LEU A 193 -5.45 -14.61 -19.35
N ASN A 194 -5.92 -13.84 -18.38
CA ASN A 194 -5.08 -13.23 -17.35
C ASN A 194 -4.34 -14.29 -16.52
N ALA A 195 -5.02 -15.37 -16.14
CA ALA A 195 -4.39 -16.46 -15.39
C ALA A 195 -3.31 -17.17 -16.21
N LEU A 196 -3.55 -17.39 -17.50
CA LEU A 196 -2.57 -17.96 -18.43
C LEU A 196 -1.39 -17.04 -18.66
N LEU A 197 -1.61 -15.75 -18.90
CA LEU A 197 -0.55 -14.75 -19.09
C LEU A 197 0.30 -14.62 -17.81
N CYS A 198 -0.33 -14.59 -16.64
CA CYS A 198 0.37 -14.61 -15.35
C CYS A 198 1.22 -15.89 -15.22
N GLY A 199 0.67 -17.05 -15.57
CA GLY A 199 1.40 -18.32 -15.55
C GLY A 199 2.60 -18.30 -16.48
N ILE A 200 2.43 -17.87 -17.74
CA ILE A 200 3.50 -17.77 -18.73
C ILE A 200 4.60 -16.83 -18.24
N LEU A 201 4.23 -15.66 -17.73
CA LEU A 201 5.16 -14.63 -17.28
C LEU A 201 6.13 -15.12 -16.19
N PHE A 202 5.66 -15.96 -15.25
CA PHE A 202 6.50 -16.42 -14.14
C PHE A 202 7.06 -17.82 -14.35
N ILE A 203 6.28 -18.76 -14.91
CA ILE A 203 6.68 -20.16 -15.01
C ILE A 203 7.71 -20.34 -16.12
N VAL A 204 7.52 -19.72 -17.30
CA VAL A 204 8.43 -19.94 -18.44
C VAL A 204 9.85 -19.44 -18.14
N PRO A 205 10.07 -18.21 -17.65
CA PRO A 205 11.41 -17.76 -17.29
C PRO A 205 12.06 -18.63 -16.20
N ALA A 206 11.28 -19.08 -15.21
CA ALA A 206 11.78 -19.96 -14.16
C ALA A 206 12.26 -21.31 -14.72
N GLN A 207 11.50 -21.92 -15.63
CA GLN A 207 11.89 -23.18 -16.28
C GLN A 207 13.13 -23.01 -17.16
N VAL A 208 13.21 -21.92 -17.92
CA VAL A 208 14.37 -21.58 -18.74
C VAL A 208 15.61 -21.42 -17.87
N TRP A 209 15.51 -20.68 -16.76
CA TRP A 209 16.60 -20.50 -15.81
C TRP A 209 17.09 -21.84 -15.23
N ILE A 210 16.16 -22.69 -14.78
CA ILE A 210 16.47 -24.02 -14.23
C ILE A 210 17.19 -24.88 -15.28
N TYR A 211 16.75 -24.84 -16.53
CA TYR A 211 17.40 -25.57 -17.62
C TYR A 211 18.86 -25.11 -17.82
N TYR A 212 19.10 -23.79 -17.84
CA TYR A 212 20.44 -23.23 -18.00
C TYR A 212 21.39 -23.64 -16.85
N GLU A 213 20.92 -23.57 -15.61
CA GLU A 213 21.73 -23.96 -14.45
C GLU A 213 22.07 -25.45 -14.45
N ARG A 214 21.10 -26.32 -14.78
CA ARG A 214 21.37 -27.76 -14.94
C ARG A 214 22.44 -28.01 -16.00
N LYS A 215 22.34 -27.35 -17.16
CA LYS A 215 23.32 -27.48 -18.24
C LYS A 215 24.70 -26.93 -17.87
N LYS A 216 24.77 -25.90 -17.05
CA LYS A 216 26.04 -25.36 -16.53
C LYS A 216 26.69 -26.36 -15.58
N LYS A 217 25.96 -26.89 -14.61
CA LYS A 217 26.46 -27.88 -13.65
C LYS A 217 26.97 -29.16 -14.33
N ILE A 218 26.26 -29.66 -15.34
CA ILE A 218 26.73 -30.81 -16.14
C ILE A 218 28.06 -30.50 -16.84
N ARG A 219 28.22 -29.30 -17.42
CA ARG A 219 29.48 -28.89 -18.07
C ARG A 219 30.64 -28.79 -17.08
N GLU A 220 30.40 -28.31 -15.87
CA GLU A 220 31.43 -28.26 -14.82
C GLU A 220 31.85 -29.67 -14.38
N LEU A 221 30.91 -30.60 -14.20
CA LEU A 221 31.20 -32.00 -13.85
C LEU A 221 32.01 -32.72 -14.95
N LEU A 222 31.68 -32.48 -16.22
CA LEU A 222 32.44 -33.07 -17.33
C LEU A 222 33.87 -32.52 -17.41
N LYS A 223 34.10 -31.27 -17.00
CA LYS A 223 35.46 -30.68 -16.92
C LYS A 223 36.28 -31.25 -15.77
N THR A 224 35.65 -31.74 -14.71
CA THR A 224 36.37 -32.39 -13.58
C THR A 224 36.70 -33.86 -13.83
N LEU A 225 36.11 -34.46 -14.88
CA LEU A 225 36.32 -35.86 -15.26
C LEU A 225 37.39 -36.05 -16.35
N ASN A 226 37.80 -34.98 -17.01
CA ASN A 226 38.89 -34.93 -18.00
C ASN A 226 40.11 -34.23 -17.41
#